data_AF-A0A7G9Y8A5-F1
#
_entry.id   AF-A0A7G9Y8A5-F1
#
_cell.length_a   1.000
_cell.length_b   1.000
_cell.length_c   1.000
_cell.angle_alpha   90.00
_cell.angle_beta   90.00
_cell.angle_gamma   90.00
#
_symmetry.space_group_name_H-M   'P 1'
#
loop_
_entity.id
_entity.type
_entity.pdbx_description
1 polymer ?
#
loop_
_entity_poly.entity_id
_entity_poly.type
_entity_poly.pdbx_seq_one_letter_code
_entity_poly.pdbx_strand_id
1 'polypeptide(L)'
;MEEPDHIELHEVDQCDLCGAILTDIEAEDHQRRQVFDIPPVKIEITEHQAEIKTGPHCKYTNTASFPPDVTALVQYGLRIKAMAVYQNNYQFVPLERIGDFFEDIYDHRPTEAIILRANATCAENIKPANDVIRELLINSHVVNFDETGLRVESKLNWLHVASTPNLTYYGVHPKRGKDAMDTIGILSEFGGVAMHDHWKPYFNYTDVIHALCNAHHLRDLTFIHEQYGQDWAEDMSQCLLDIKKEVDQARPYKDELDPDKIDELEGRFDKIVAEGLELNPPPQKEPGKRGQRLNNLHPKIFLTGYQDTNRKYWHLCTTLLCRLTITRLNGMYA
;
A
#
# COMPACT_ATOMS: atom_id res chain seq x y z
N MET A 1 16.09 25.73 -8.92
CA MET A 1 15.32 25.52 -10.17
C MET A 1 15.88 26.42 -11.26
N GLU A 2 15.83 25.98 -12.52
CA GLU A 2 16.32 26.77 -13.66
C GLU A 2 15.48 28.02 -13.91
N GLU A 3 14.17 27.96 -13.66
CA GLU A 3 13.24 29.08 -13.80
C GLU A 3 12.52 29.32 -12.44
N PRO A 4 12.78 30.45 -11.74
CA PRO A 4 12.02 30.82 -10.54
C PRO A 4 10.72 31.55 -10.90
N ASP A 5 9.70 31.48 -10.02
CA ASP A 5 8.40 32.15 -10.23
C ASP A 5 8.54 33.69 -10.25
N HIS A 6 9.48 34.22 -9.46
CA HIS A 6 9.78 35.63 -9.35
C HIS A 6 11.30 35.84 -9.30
N ILE A 7 11.77 36.94 -9.91
CA ILE A 7 13.17 37.39 -9.82
C ILE A 7 13.18 38.75 -9.15
N GLU A 8 13.77 38.81 -7.96
CA GLU A 8 14.08 40.07 -7.28
C GLU A 8 15.55 40.40 -7.50
N LEU A 9 15.82 41.48 -8.23
CA LEU A 9 17.16 41.98 -8.47
C LEU A 9 17.58 42.92 -7.32
N HIS A 10 18.74 42.66 -6.73
CA HIS A 10 19.36 43.54 -5.75
C HIS A 10 20.56 44.23 -6.40
N GLU A 11 20.40 45.49 -6.77
CA GLU A 11 21.42 46.29 -7.46
C GLU A 11 22.48 46.81 -6.49
N VAL A 12 23.70 47.01 -6.99
CA VAL A 12 24.80 47.61 -6.22
C VAL A 12 24.88 49.09 -6.58
N ASP A 13 24.39 49.96 -5.70
CA ASP A 13 24.32 51.40 -5.98
C ASP A 13 25.65 52.12 -5.75
N GLN A 14 26.50 51.62 -4.85
CA GLN A 14 27.74 52.26 -4.45
C GLN A 14 28.85 51.24 -4.20
N CYS A 15 30.09 51.67 -4.45
CA CYS A 15 31.26 50.88 -4.10
C CYS A 15 31.50 50.92 -2.59
N ASP A 16 31.52 49.74 -1.94
CA ASP A 16 31.76 49.61 -0.50
C ASP A 16 33.12 50.17 -0.01
N LEU A 17 34.10 50.32 -0.91
CA LEU A 17 35.44 50.79 -0.55
C LEU A 17 35.61 52.31 -0.68
N CYS A 18 35.14 52.90 -1.78
CA CYS A 18 35.39 54.32 -2.09
C CYS A 18 34.12 55.19 -2.12
N GLY A 19 32.94 54.58 -2.02
CA GLY A 19 31.65 55.28 -2.06
C GLY A 19 31.28 55.85 -3.43
N ALA A 20 32.01 55.47 -4.50
CA ALA A 20 31.63 55.86 -5.86
C ALA A 20 30.26 55.28 -6.23
N ILE A 21 29.45 56.06 -6.93
CA ILE A 21 28.12 55.65 -7.43
C ILE A 21 28.31 54.68 -8.60
N LEU A 22 27.61 53.54 -8.56
CA LEU A 22 27.68 52.47 -9.55
C LEU A 22 26.36 52.25 -10.31
N THR A 23 25.32 53.05 -10.05
CA THR A 23 23.98 52.89 -10.64
C THR A 23 23.95 52.91 -12.17
N ASP A 24 24.91 53.59 -12.81
CA ASP A 24 25.00 53.69 -14.28
C ASP A 24 26.00 52.69 -14.89
N ILE A 25 26.56 51.77 -14.09
CA ILE A 25 27.53 50.77 -14.54
C ILE A 25 26.82 49.43 -14.76
N GLU A 26 26.99 48.83 -15.95
CA GLU A 26 26.40 47.53 -16.27
C GLU A 26 26.99 46.40 -15.39
N ALA A 27 26.13 45.53 -14.87
CA ALA A 27 26.54 44.39 -14.07
C ALA A 27 27.24 43.32 -14.94
N GLU A 28 28.40 42.85 -14.49
CA GLU A 28 29.17 41.82 -15.20
C GLU A 28 28.55 40.42 -15.04
N ASP A 29 27.98 40.11 -13.87
CA ASP A 29 27.33 38.83 -13.55
C ASP A 29 26.41 38.98 -12.33
N HIS A 30 25.61 37.96 -12.05
CA HIS A 30 24.70 37.91 -10.90
C HIS A 30 24.93 36.66 -10.05
N GLN A 31 25.19 36.84 -8.75
CA GLN A 31 25.11 35.73 -7.79
C GLN A 31 23.65 35.40 -7.49
N ARG A 32 23.28 34.13 -7.60
CA ARG A 32 21.89 33.68 -7.47
C ARG A 32 21.68 32.90 -6.18
N ARG A 33 20.61 33.23 -5.44
CA ARG A 33 20.08 32.45 -4.31
C ARG A 33 18.57 32.31 -4.51
N GLN A 34 17.99 31.20 -4.08
CA GLN A 34 16.55 30.94 -4.21
C GLN A 34 15.97 30.65 -2.84
N VAL A 35 14.83 31.28 -2.55
CA VAL A 35 14.02 31.02 -1.35
C VAL A 35 12.77 30.28 -1.81
N PHE A 36 12.51 29.11 -1.23
CA PHE A 36 11.31 28.33 -1.46
C PHE A 36 10.36 28.60 -0.31
N ASP A 37 9.27 29.30 -0.58
CA ASP A 37 8.28 29.67 0.43
C ASP A 37 6.86 29.45 -0.09
N ILE A 38 5.88 29.44 0.81
CA ILE A 38 4.47 29.26 0.51
C ILE A 38 3.86 30.65 0.29
N PRO A 39 3.24 30.94 -0.88
CA PRO A 39 2.58 32.22 -1.10
C PRO A 39 1.39 32.38 -0.15
N PRO A 40 0.89 33.61 0.08
CA PRO A 40 -0.29 33.83 0.93
C PRO A 40 -1.46 32.92 0.52
N VAL A 41 -1.92 32.11 1.48
CA VAL A 41 -2.93 31.08 1.24
C VAL A 41 -4.31 31.64 1.60
N LYS A 42 -5.28 31.56 0.66
CA LYS A 42 -6.66 32.03 0.88
C LYS A 42 -7.67 31.20 0.09
N ILE A 43 -8.90 31.15 0.58
CA ILE A 43 -10.03 30.62 -0.18
C ILE A 43 -10.58 31.72 -1.09
N GLU A 44 -10.71 31.40 -2.38
CA GLU A 44 -11.38 32.27 -3.35
C GLU A 44 -12.86 31.92 -3.45
N ILE A 45 -13.71 32.94 -3.35
CA ILE A 45 -15.18 32.80 -3.43
C ILE A 45 -15.64 33.38 -4.75
N THR A 46 -16.22 32.54 -5.60
CA THR A 46 -16.86 32.96 -6.86
C THR A 46 -18.37 32.93 -6.68
N GLU A 47 -19.01 34.09 -6.80
CA GLU A 47 -20.47 34.18 -6.86
C GLU A 47 -20.96 33.92 -8.29
N HIS A 48 -21.82 32.92 -8.46
CA HIS A 48 -22.50 32.67 -9.72
C HIS A 48 -23.87 33.35 -9.72
N GLN A 49 -24.11 34.23 -10.69
CA GLN A 49 -25.40 34.93 -10.84
C GLN A 49 -26.13 34.45 -12.11
N ALA A 50 -27.41 34.10 -11.96
CA ALA A 50 -28.30 33.79 -13.07
C ALA A 50 -29.18 35.00 -13.39
N GLU A 51 -29.07 35.51 -14.62
CA GLU A 51 -29.89 36.63 -15.07
C GLU A 51 -31.36 36.23 -15.21
N ILE A 52 -32.28 37.07 -14.72
CA ILE A 52 -33.72 36.88 -14.82
C ILE A 52 -34.31 38.01 -15.66
N LYS A 53 -34.96 37.67 -16.79
CA LYS A 53 -35.53 38.64 -17.74
C LYS A 53 -36.96 38.26 -18.13
N THR A 54 -37.87 39.24 -18.04
CA THR A 54 -39.25 39.09 -18.52
C THR A 54 -39.36 39.54 -19.98
N GLY A 55 -39.87 38.66 -20.84
CA GLY A 55 -40.05 38.96 -22.26
C GLY A 55 -41.05 40.11 -22.47
N PRO A 56 -40.73 41.12 -23.30
CA PRO A 56 -41.57 42.31 -23.44
C PRO A 56 -42.96 41.99 -24.04
N HIS A 57 -43.05 40.94 -24.87
CA HIS A 57 -44.24 40.57 -25.63
C HIS A 57 -45.10 39.50 -24.95
N CYS A 58 -44.50 38.39 -24.49
CA CYS A 58 -45.22 37.27 -23.89
C CYS A 58 -45.34 37.34 -22.36
N LYS A 59 -44.64 38.28 -21.71
CA LYS A 59 -44.54 38.41 -20.25
C LYS A 59 -44.00 37.16 -19.53
N TYR A 60 -43.44 36.21 -20.25
CA TYR A 60 -42.78 35.04 -19.68
C TYR A 60 -41.43 35.43 -19.06
N THR A 61 -41.15 34.91 -17.87
CA THR A 61 -39.89 35.14 -17.15
C THR A 61 -38.91 34.03 -17.46
N ASN A 62 -37.77 34.40 -18.03
CA ASN A 62 -36.67 33.51 -18.35
C ASN A 62 -35.59 33.67 -17.29
N THR A 63 -34.96 32.57 -16.91
CA THR A 63 -33.83 32.54 -15.97
C THR A 63 -32.67 31.81 -16.63
N ALA A 64 -31.48 32.40 -16.62
CA ALA A 64 -30.27 31.74 -17.09
C ALA A 64 -29.97 30.49 -16.25
N SER A 65 -29.39 29.45 -16.86
CA SER A 65 -29.00 28.25 -16.13
C SER A 65 -27.60 28.40 -15.53
N PHE A 66 -27.40 27.83 -14.34
CA PHE A 66 -26.06 27.71 -13.75
C PHE A 66 -25.25 26.58 -14.42
N PRO A 67 -23.91 26.61 -14.33
CA PRO A 67 -23.08 25.47 -14.68
C PRO A 67 -23.47 24.19 -13.91
N PRO A 68 -23.31 22.98 -14.48
CA PRO A 68 -23.77 21.74 -13.86
C PRO A 68 -23.19 21.44 -12.47
N ASP A 69 -22.01 21.97 -12.16
CA ASP A 69 -21.30 21.80 -10.90
C ASP A 69 -21.72 22.80 -9.82
N VAL A 70 -22.48 23.85 -10.16
CA VAL A 70 -23.04 24.84 -9.23
C VAL A 70 -24.46 24.41 -8.85
N THR A 71 -24.54 23.59 -7.80
CA THR A 71 -25.75 22.84 -7.43
C THR A 71 -26.44 23.36 -6.17
N ALA A 72 -25.74 24.16 -5.36
CA ALA A 72 -26.24 24.68 -4.10
C ALA A 72 -25.94 26.18 -3.96
N LEU A 73 -26.71 26.85 -3.08
CA LEU A 73 -26.53 28.28 -2.78
C LEU A 73 -25.12 28.59 -2.26
N VAL A 74 -24.56 27.70 -1.44
CA VAL A 74 -23.18 27.75 -0.95
C VAL A 74 -22.62 26.33 -0.99
N GLN A 75 -21.44 26.16 -1.59
CA GLN A 75 -20.76 24.86 -1.65
C GLN A 75 -19.25 25.03 -1.71
N TYR A 76 -18.53 24.06 -1.15
CA TYR A 76 -17.09 23.95 -1.35
C TYR A 76 -16.75 23.46 -2.76
N GLY A 77 -15.75 24.08 -3.37
CA GLY A 77 -15.18 23.67 -4.65
C GLY A 77 -14.42 22.34 -4.58
N LEU A 78 -14.12 21.76 -5.75
CA LEU A 78 -13.47 20.45 -5.86
C LEU A 78 -12.07 20.40 -5.25
N ARG A 79 -11.30 21.49 -5.31
CA ARG A 79 -9.94 21.54 -4.75
C ARG A 79 -9.95 21.36 -3.22
N ILE A 80 -10.85 22.03 -2.52
CA ILE A 80 -11.00 21.89 -1.05
C ILE A 80 -11.42 20.46 -0.69
N LYS A 81 -12.41 19.92 -1.42
CA LYS A 81 -12.87 18.53 -1.21
C LYS A 81 -11.73 17.52 -1.44
N ALA A 82 -10.97 17.66 -2.53
CA ALA A 82 -9.85 16.79 -2.85
C ALA A 82 -8.74 16.86 -1.79
N MET A 83 -8.42 18.07 -1.31
CA MET A 83 -7.44 18.26 -0.24
C MET A 83 -7.91 17.59 1.07
N ALA A 84 -9.18 17.75 1.44
CA ALA A 84 -9.73 17.08 2.62
C ALA A 84 -9.67 15.55 2.51
N VAL A 85 -10.01 14.99 1.34
CA VAL A 85 -9.91 13.55 1.06
C VAL A 85 -8.46 13.07 1.14
N TYR A 86 -7.52 13.82 0.56
CA TYR A 86 -6.10 13.48 0.60
C TYR A 86 -5.55 13.48 2.04
N GLN A 87 -5.85 14.53 2.82
CA GLN A 87 -5.44 14.60 4.22
C GLN A 87 -6.00 13.42 5.03
N ASN A 88 -7.25 13.03 4.78
CA ASN A 88 -7.87 11.94 5.52
C ASN A 88 -7.35 10.55 5.13
N ASN A 89 -7.25 10.25 3.84
CA ASN A 89 -6.97 8.88 3.37
C ASN A 89 -5.48 8.59 3.15
N TYR A 90 -4.68 9.61 2.81
CA TYR A 90 -3.27 9.43 2.50
C TYR A 90 -2.36 9.93 3.63
N GLN A 91 -2.70 11.05 4.25
CA GLN A 91 -1.95 11.60 5.39
C GLN A 91 -2.51 11.13 6.75
N PHE A 92 -3.59 10.34 6.75
CA PHE A 92 -4.22 9.74 7.93
C PHE A 92 -4.63 10.75 9.01
N VAL A 93 -4.96 11.98 8.61
CA VAL A 93 -5.37 13.04 9.54
C VAL A 93 -6.83 12.79 10.00
N PRO A 94 -7.10 12.78 11.32
CA PRO A 94 -8.46 12.68 11.85
C PRO A 94 -9.37 13.83 11.40
N LEU A 95 -10.68 13.60 11.31
CA LEU A 95 -11.66 14.57 10.77
C LEU A 95 -11.61 15.93 11.47
N GLU A 96 -11.62 15.95 12.81
CA GLU A 96 -11.53 17.18 13.61
C GLU A 96 -10.26 17.97 13.26
N ARG A 97 -9.12 17.27 13.18
CA ARG A 97 -7.81 17.85 12.86
C ARG A 97 -7.71 18.37 11.41
N ILE A 98 -8.48 17.81 10.48
CA ILE A 98 -8.63 18.38 9.14
C ILE A 98 -9.39 19.70 9.22
N GLY A 99 -10.45 19.77 10.04
CA GLY A 99 -11.15 21.02 10.31
C GLY A 99 -10.20 22.10 10.85
N ASP A 100 -9.42 21.76 11.89
CA ASP A 100 -8.43 22.67 12.49
C ASP A 100 -7.39 23.13 11.45
N PHE A 101 -6.89 22.21 10.62
CA PHE A 101 -5.96 22.55 9.54
C PHE A 101 -6.50 23.61 8.58
N PHE A 102 -7.76 23.48 8.16
CA PHE A 102 -8.37 24.47 7.27
C PHE A 102 -8.67 25.79 8.00
N GLU A 103 -9.06 25.74 9.27
CA GLU A 103 -9.24 26.94 10.10
C GLU A 103 -7.93 27.72 10.25
N ASP A 104 -6.84 27.06 10.62
CA ASP A 104 -5.55 27.68 10.88
C ASP A 104 -4.88 28.27 9.62
N ILE A 105 -5.04 27.62 8.46
CA ILE A 105 -4.34 28.00 7.22
C ILE A 105 -5.21 28.87 6.30
N TYR A 106 -6.51 28.59 6.26
CA TYR A 106 -7.43 29.21 5.31
C TYR A 106 -8.48 30.11 5.97
N ASP A 107 -8.43 30.29 7.30
CA ASP A 107 -9.42 31.02 8.10
C ASP A 107 -10.85 30.53 7.84
N HIS A 108 -11.00 29.24 7.55
CA HIS A 108 -12.29 28.66 7.24
C HIS A 108 -12.37 27.18 7.59
N ARG A 109 -13.40 26.79 8.35
CA ARG A 109 -13.52 25.43 8.87
C ARG A 109 -14.63 24.62 8.17
N PRO A 110 -14.30 23.61 7.34
CA PRO A 110 -15.28 22.65 6.87
C PRO A 110 -15.73 21.77 8.03
N THR A 111 -17.03 21.44 8.07
CA THR A 111 -17.56 20.51 9.07
C THR A 111 -17.14 19.08 8.73
N GLU A 112 -17.09 18.20 9.73
CA GLU A 112 -16.79 16.78 9.52
C GLU A 112 -17.75 16.11 8.53
N ALA A 113 -19.02 16.52 8.53
CA ALA A 113 -20.02 16.04 7.60
C ALA A 113 -19.67 16.33 6.13
N ILE A 114 -19.01 17.46 5.86
CA ILE A 114 -18.56 17.83 4.52
C ILE A 114 -17.36 16.98 4.10
N ILE A 115 -16.42 16.75 5.02
CA ILE A 115 -15.25 15.90 4.78
C ILE A 115 -15.70 14.46 4.51
N LEU A 116 -16.60 13.93 5.34
CA LEU A 116 -17.19 12.59 5.14
C LEU A 116 -17.94 12.47 3.83
N ARG A 117 -18.70 13.51 3.43
CA ARG A 117 -19.38 13.51 2.12
C ARG A 117 -18.38 13.52 0.97
N ALA A 118 -17.29 14.28 1.08
CA ALA A 118 -16.24 14.30 0.07
C ALA A 118 -15.56 12.92 -0.06
N ASN A 119 -15.27 12.25 1.06
CA ASN A 119 -14.78 10.87 1.09
C ASN A 119 -15.76 9.91 0.43
N ALA A 120 -17.05 9.98 0.75
CA ALA A 120 -18.07 9.14 0.14
C ALA A 120 -18.15 9.35 -1.38
N THR A 121 -18.13 10.60 -1.85
CA THR A 121 -18.09 10.91 -3.29
C THR A 121 -16.83 10.36 -3.95
N CYS A 122 -15.66 10.50 -3.31
CA CYS A 122 -14.41 9.91 -3.82
C CYS A 122 -14.50 8.38 -3.91
N ALA A 123 -15.06 7.74 -2.88
CA ALA A 123 -15.25 6.29 -2.83
C ALA A 123 -16.19 5.80 -3.95
N GLU A 124 -17.28 6.51 -4.24
CA GLU A 124 -18.13 6.19 -5.39
C GLU A 124 -17.40 6.34 -6.73
N ASN A 125 -16.64 7.43 -6.89
CA ASN A 125 -15.93 7.72 -8.13
C ASN A 125 -14.79 6.73 -8.43
N ILE A 126 -14.19 6.11 -7.41
CA ILE A 126 -13.11 5.13 -7.59
C ILE A 126 -13.61 3.69 -7.81
N LYS A 127 -14.90 3.40 -7.55
CA LYS A 127 -15.47 2.05 -7.75
C LYS A 127 -15.15 1.44 -9.12
N PRO A 128 -15.32 2.15 -10.27
CA PRO A 128 -15.00 1.56 -11.57
C PRO A 128 -13.52 1.19 -11.71
N ALA A 129 -12.62 1.96 -11.11
CA ALA A 129 -11.20 1.64 -11.10
C ALA A 129 -10.92 0.42 -10.21
N ASN A 130 -11.57 0.31 -9.06
CA ASN A 130 -11.46 -0.86 -8.19
C ASN A 130 -11.99 -2.13 -8.87
N ASP A 131 -13.09 -2.04 -9.62
CA ASP A 131 -13.64 -3.16 -10.40
C ASP A 131 -12.63 -3.61 -11.47
N VAL A 132 -12.02 -2.67 -12.21
CA VAL A 132 -10.96 -2.98 -13.18
C VAL A 132 -9.74 -3.61 -12.49
N ILE A 133 -9.31 -3.09 -11.33
CA ILE A 133 -8.20 -3.66 -10.56
C ILE A 133 -8.53 -5.10 -10.15
N ARG A 134 -9.75 -5.37 -9.66
CA ARG A 134 -10.21 -6.70 -9.29
C ARG A 134 -10.08 -7.67 -10.47
N GLU A 135 -10.59 -7.30 -11.64
CA GLU A 135 -10.49 -8.11 -12.87
C GLU A 135 -9.04 -8.36 -13.30
N LEU A 136 -8.19 -7.32 -13.24
CA LEU A 136 -6.77 -7.47 -13.57
C LEU A 136 -6.04 -8.38 -12.58
N LEU A 137 -6.42 -8.39 -11.31
CA LEU A 137 -5.89 -9.32 -10.30
C LEU A 137 -6.33 -10.75 -10.59
N ILE A 138 -7.61 -10.98 -10.91
CA ILE A 138 -8.12 -12.32 -11.29
C ILE A 138 -7.34 -12.91 -12.47
N ASN A 139 -6.98 -12.05 -13.44
CA ASN A 139 -6.24 -12.45 -14.64
C ASN A 139 -4.71 -12.36 -14.52
N SER A 140 -4.17 -12.07 -13.33
CA SER A 140 -2.73 -11.98 -13.11
C SER A 140 -2.09 -13.37 -12.95
N HIS A 141 -0.80 -13.50 -13.30
CA HIS A 141 -0.08 -14.78 -13.12
C HIS A 141 0.20 -15.08 -11.64
N VAL A 142 0.57 -14.07 -10.85
CA VAL A 142 0.91 -14.18 -9.42
C VAL A 142 0.18 -13.08 -8.67
N VAL A 143 -0.49 -13.44 -7.58
CA VAL A 143 -1.16 -12.48 -6.67
C VAL A 143 -0.78 -12.79 -5.23
N ASN A 144 -0.45 -11.75 -4.47
CA ASN A 144 -0.20 -11.82 -3.04
C ASN A 144 -1.50 -11.58 -2.28
N PHE A 145 -1.81 -12.44 -1.32
CA PHE A 145 -2.96 -12.35 -0.45
C PHE A 145 -2.54 -12.25 1.01
N ASP A 146 -3.19 -11.36 1.77
CA ASP A 146 -2.97 -11.17 3.20
C ASP A 146 -4.24 -10.66 3.89
N GLU A 147 -4.35 -10.83 5.21
CA GLU A 147 -5.39 -10.18 6.01
C GLU A 147 -4.87 -9.56 7.29
N THR A 148 -5.40 -8.38 7.60
CA THR A 148 -5.18 -7.73 8.88
C THR A 148 -6.49 -7.37 9.57
N GLY A 149 -6.49 -7.38 10.90
CA GLY A 149 -7.65 -7.00 11.69
C GLY A 149 -7.81 -5.48 11.74
N LEU A 150 -9.03 -4.98 11.52
CA LEU A 150 -9.38 -3.59 11.76
C LEU A 150 -10.61 -3.47 12.67
N ARG A 151 -10.85 -2.28 13.23
CA ARG A 151 -12.06 -1.99 14.01
C ARG A 151 -13.00 -1.11 13.22
N VAL A 152 -14.24 -1.58 13.03
CA VAL A 152 -15.35 -0.78 12.50
C VAL A 152 -16.40 -0.72 13.59
N GLU A 153 -16.70 0.48 14.07
CA GLU A 153 -17.63 0.69 15.21
C GLU A 153 -17.27 -0.20 16.41
N SER A 154 -15.98 -0.24 16.78
CA SER A 154 -15.42 -1.07 17.86
C SER A 154 -15.49 -2.59 17.65
N LYS A 155 -16.07 -3.07 16.55
CA LYS A 155 -16.14 -4.50 16.20
C LYS A 155 -14.97 -4.90 15.32
N LEU A 156 -14.40 -6.07 15.61
CA LEU A 156 -13.35 -6.64 14.77
C LEU A 156 -13.93 -6.97 13.39
N ASN A 157 -13.32 -6.39 12.38
CA ASN A 157 -13.48 -6.72 10.98
C ASN A 157 -12.10 -7.09 10.42
N TRP A 158 -12.07 -7.60 9.20
CA TRP A 158 -10.86 -8.03 8.53
C TRP A 158 -10.72 -7.29 7.21
N LEU A 159 -9.55 -6.70 7.01
CA LEU A 159 -9.12 -6.12 5.75
C LEU A 159 -8.35 -7.18 5.01
N HIS A 160 -8.90 -7.62 3.90
CA HIS A 160 -8.31 -8.57 2.97
C HIS A 160 -7.62 -7.78 1.87
N VAL A 161 -6.39 -8.16 1.55
CA VAL A 161 -5.58 -7.54 0.52
C VAL A 161 -5.31 -8.56 -0.58
N ALA A 162 -5.52 -8.16 -1.83
CA ALA A 162 -5.02 -8.89 -3.00
C ALA A 162 -4.15 -7.93 -3.81
N SER A 163 -2.92 -8.30 -4.13
CA SER A 163 -1.98 -7.36 -4.75
C SER A 163 -0.96 -8.00 -5.68
N THR A 164 -0.53 -7.20 -6.65
CA THR A 164 0.69 -7.39 -7.44
C THR A 164 1.58 -6.16 -7.21
N PRO A 165 2.75 -6.05 -7.84
CA PRO A 165 3.59 -4.86 -7.73
C PRO A 165 2.91 -3.55 -8.14
N ASN A 166 1.91 -3.62 -9.03
CA ASN A 166 1.29 -2.47 -9.66
C ASN A 166 -0.21 -2.35 -9.33
N LEU A 167 -0.81 -3.37 -8.73
CA LEU A 167 -2.24 -3.47 -8.48
C LEU A 167 -2.48 -3.80 -7.01
N THR A 168 -3.45 -3.15 -6.38
CA THR A 168 -3.83 -3.46 -5.00
C THR A 168 -5.33 -3.29 -4.84
N TYR A 169 -5.96 -4.31 -4.27
CA TYR A 169 -7.36 -4.31 -3.92
C TYR A 169 -7.53 -4.55 -2.42
N TYR A 170 -8.44 -3.78 -1.82
CA TYR A 170 -8.79 -3.84 -0.41
C TYR A 170 -10.26 -4.23 -0.24
N GLY A 171 -10.52 -5.32 0.48
CA GLY A 171 -11.86 -5.78 0.83
C GLY A 171 -12.06 -5.83 2.34
N VAL A 172 -13.06 -5.13 2.87
CA VAL A 172 -13.42 -5.20 4.30
C VAL A 172 -14.55 -6.20 4.50
N HIS A 173 -14.41 -7.10 5.48
CA HIS A 173 -15.45 -8.06 5.82
C HIS A 173 -15.47 -8.37 7.34
N PRO A 174 -16.65 -8.59 7.97
CA PRO A 174 -16.73 -8.91 9.40
C PRO A 174 -16.06 -10.24 9.80
N LYS A 175 -15.97 -11.17 8.85
CA LYS A 175 -15.32 -12.48 9.04
C LYS A 175 -13.94 -12.53 8.38
N ARG A 176 -13.05 -13.36 8.93
CA ARG A 176 -11.82 -13.81 8.29
C ARG A 176 -12.08 -15.14 7.56
N GLY A 177 -11.38 -15.40 6.45
CA GLY A 177 -11.38 -16.72 5.80
C GLY A 177 -12.38 -16.86 4.67
N LYS A 178 -12.72 -18.11 4.36
CA LYS A 178 -13.41 -18.49 3.11
C LYS A 178 -14.66 -17.66 2.80
N ASP A 179 -15.57 -17.49 3.75
CA ASP A 179 -16.78 -16.67 3.55
C ASP A 179 -16.45 -15.26 3.03
N ALA A 180 -15.40 -14.64 3.57
CA ALA A 180 -14.96 -13.29 3.18
C ALA A 180 -14.24 -13.29 1.83
N MET A 181 -13.33 -14.24 1.63
CA MET A 181 -12.58 -14.42 0.39
C MET A 181 -13.50 -14.69 -0.81
N ASP A 182 -14.53 -15.53 -0.62
CA ASP A 182 -15.55 -15.82 -1.63
C ASP A 182 -16.44 -14.59 -1.90
N THR A 183 -16.78 -13.81 -0.87
CA THR A 183 -17.57 -12.57 -1.04
C THR A 183 -16.80 -11.50 -1.79
N ILE A 184 -15.49 -11.39 -1.56
CA ILE A 184 -14.60 -10.47 -2.28
C ILE A 184 -14.41 -10.91 -3.74
N GLY A 185 -14.43 -12.23 -3.98
CA GLY A 185 -14.53 -12.79 -5.32
C GLY A 185 -13.26 -12.64 -6.17
N ILE A 186 -12.09 -12.46 -5.55
CA ILE A 186 -10.80 -12.51 -6.27
C ILE A 186 -10.27 -13.94 -6.24
N LEU A 187 -9.99 -14.46 -5.04
CA LEU A 187 -9.37 -15.76 -4.88
C LEU A 187 -10.23 -16.93 -5.39
N SER A 188 -11.56 -16.82 -5.32
CA SER A 188 -12.49 -17.83 -5.83
C SER A 188 -12.54 -17.95 -7.35
N GLU A 189 -12.11 -16.92 -8.07
CA GLU A 189 -12.11 -16.85 -9.54
C GLU A 189 -10.68 -16.89 -10.12
N PHE A 190 -9.68 -16.89 -9.24
CA PHE A 190 -8.27 -16.88 -9.58
C PHE A 190 -7.76 -18.28 -9.91
N GLY A 191 -6.96 -18.42 -10.97
CA GLY A 191 -6.34 -19.69 -11.39
C GLY A 191 -4.81 -19.65 -11.47
N GLY A 192 -4.17 -18.59 -11.00
CA GLY A 192 -2.73 -18.41 -11.03
C GLY A 192 -2.01 -18.89 -9.76
N VAL A 193 -0.86 -18.27 -9.48
CA VAL A 193 -0.06 -18.53 -8.27
C VAL A 193 -0.51 -17.61 -7.14
N ALA A 194 -1.12 -18.17 -6.10
CA ALA A 194 -1.60 -17.46 -4.92
C ALA A 194 -0.53 -17.48 -3.82
N MET A 195 0.14 -16.35 -3.61
CA MET A 195 1.14 -16.19 -2.55
C MET A 195 0.48 -15.73 -1.24
N HIS A 196 0.62 -16.49 -0.16
CA HIS A 196 -0.02 -16.15 1.13
C HIS A 196 0.80 -16.62 2.36
N ASP A 197 0.37 -16.22 3.55
CA ASP A 197 1.02 -16.41 4.87
C ASP A 197 0.89 -17.83 5.45
N HIS A 198 0.65 -18.85 4.62
CA HIS A 198 0.41 -20.23 5.06
C HIS A 198 -0.86 -20.42 5.93
N TRP A 199 -1.78 -19.46 5.97
CA TRP A 199 -3.01 -19.64 6.73
C TRP A 199 -3.93 -20.72 6.14
N LYS A 200 -4.40 -21.65 7.01
CA LYS A 200 -5.11 -22.88 6.60
C LYS A 200 -6.28 -22.69 5.62
N PRO A 201 -7.14 -21.67 5.76
CA PRO A 201 -8.29 -21.49 4.87
C PRO A 201 -7.95 -21.27 3.39
N TYR A 202 -6.74 -20.78 3.07
CA TYR A 202 -6.30 -20.67 1.68
C TYR A 202 -6.26 -22.03 0.97
N PHE A 203 -5.89 -23.10 1.67
CA PHE A 203 -5.81 -24.43 1.06
C PHE A 203 -7.18 -25.06 0.72
N ASN A 204 -8.29 -24.37 0.99
CA ASN A 204 -9.59 -24.78 0.48
C ASN A 204 -9.79 -24.44 -1.01
N TYR A 205 -8.90 -23.64 -1.61
CA TYR A 205 -8.92 -23.28 -3.02
C TYR A 205 -7.98 -24.22 -3.77
N THR A 206 -8.51 -25.25 -4.41
CA THR A 206 -7.70 -26.31 -5.05
C THR A 206 -7.31 -26.01 -6.49
N ASP A 207 -7.93 -25.01 -7.09
CA ASP A 207 -7.74 -24.63 -8.50
C ASP A 207 -6.63 -23.59 -8.70
N VAL A 208 -5.99 -23.15 -7.59
CA VAL A 208 -4.83 -22.26 -7.61
C VAL A 208 -3.55 -23.03 -7.33
N ILE A 209 -2.43 -22.45 -7.72
CA ILE A 209 -1.12 -22.91 -7.27
C ILE A 209 -0.73 -22.11 -6.03
N HIS A 210 -0.55 -22.77 -4.89
CA HIS A 210 -0.12 -22.05 -3.68
C HIS A 210 1.37 -21.74 -3.70
N ALA A 211 1.71 -20.54 -3.24
CA ALA A 211 3.07 -20.15 -2.89
C ALA A 211 3.07 -19.58 -1.46
N LEU A 212 4.12 -19.84 -0.69
CA LEU A 212 4.21 -19.32 0.67
C LEU A 212 5.04 -18.05 0.73
N CYS A 213 4.57 -17.08 1.50
CA CYS A 213 5.22 -15.78 1.60
C CYS A 213 6.50 -15.85 2.45
N ASN A 214 7.66 -15.74 1.80
CA ASN A 214 8.95 -15.78 2.48
C ASN A 214 9.16 -14.62 3.47
N ALA A 215 8.49 -13.47 3.31
CA ALA A 215 8.53 -12.40 4.32
C ALA A 215 7.84 -12.79 5.65
N HIS A 216 6.86 -13.69 5.61
CA HIS A 216 6.28 -14.28 6.81
C HIS A 216 7.24 -15.32 7.40
N HIS A 217 7.80 -16.21 6.58
CA HIS A 217 8.79 -17.18 7.04
C HIS A 217 10.00 -16.52 7.70
N LEU A 218 10.56 -15.46 7.13
CA LEU A 218 11.69 -14.75 7.73
C LEU A 218 11.37 -14.15 9.10
N ARG A 219 10.14 -13.64 9.30
CA ARG A 219 9.70 -13.16 10.62
C ARG A 219 9.62 -14.30 11.63
N ASP A 220 9.04 -15.42 11.23
CA ASP A 220 8.92 -16.60 12.09
C ASP A 220 10.29 -17.19 12.43
N LEU A 221 11.21 -17.28 11.45
CA LEU A 221 12.57 -17.76 11.63
C LEU A 221 13.38 -16.83 12.53
N THR A 222 13.24 -15.51 12.36
CA THR A 222 13.85 -14.52 13.27
C THR A 222 13.37 -14.75 14.71
N PHE A 223 12.06 -14.91 14.90
CA PHE A 223 11.50 -15.21 16.22
C PHE A 223 12.05 -16.53 16.79
N ILE A 224 12.18 -17.58 15.97
CA ILE A 224 12.74 -18.86 16.40
C ILE A 224 14.19 -18.69 16.86
N HIS A 225 15.02 -18.01 16.08
CA HIS A 225 16.41 -17.76 16.43
C HIS A 225 16.52 -16.93 17.71
N GLU A 226 15.83 -15.79 17.80
CA GLU A 226 15.93 -14.88 18.95
C GLU A 226 15.35 -15.47 20.24
N GLN A 227 14.24 -16.21 20.18
CA GLN A 227 13.54 -16.69 21.36
C GLN A 227 13.94 -18.10 21.78
N TYR A 228 14.37 -18.94 20.84
CA TYR A 228 14.73 -20.33 21.11
C TYR A 228 16.22 -20.62 20.90
N GLY A 229 17.01 -19.69 20.38
CA GLY A 229 18.45 -19.84 20.17
C GLY A 229 18.80 -20.98 19.22
N GLN A 230 17.96 -21.21 18.20
CA GLN A 230 18.16 -22.31 17.26
C GLN A 230 18.78 -21.81 15.95
N ASP A 231 20.06 -22.14 15.76
CA ASP A 231 20.89 -21.62 14.66
C ASP A 231 20.37 -22.02 13.27
N TRP A 232 19.74 -23.19 13.13
CA TRP A 232 19.15 -23.63 11.86
C TRP A 232 18.14 -22.61 11.30
N ALA A 233 17.49 -21.81 12.15
CA ALA A 233 16.53 -20.81 11.71
C ALA A 233 17.21 -19.59 11.07
N GLU A 234 18.39 -19.22 11.56
CA GLU A 234 19.24 -18.20 10.93
C GLU A 234 19.82 -18.73 9.61
N ASP A 235 20.32 -19.98 9.61
CA ASP A 235 20.83 -20.64 8.40
C ASP A 235 19.75 -20.74 7.32
N MET A 236 18.50 -21.07 7.70
CA MET A 236 17.36 -21.09 6.80
C MET A 236 17.06 -19.70 6.27
N SER A 237 17.06 -18.67 7.14
CA SER A 237 16.85 -17.29 6.71
C SER A 237 17.87 -16.85 5.67
N GLN A 238 19.15 -17.17 5.90
CA GLN A 238 20.21 -16.88 4.95
C GLN A 238 20.04 -17.68 3.65
N CYS A 239 19.63 -18.95 3.72
CA CYS A 239 19.31 -19.76 2.55
C CYS A 239 18.22 -19.10 1.68
N LEU A 240 17.11 -18.64 2.27
CA LEU A 240 16.04 -17.95 1.55
C LEU A 240 16.52 -16.65 0.88
N LEU A 241 17.37 -15.88 1.57
CA LEU A 241 17.94 -14.64 1.06
C LEU A 241 18.91 -14.88 -0.10
N ASP A 242 19.75 -15.92 0.00
CA ASP A 242 20.67 -16.32 -1.06
C ASP A 242 19.89 -16.76 -2.31
N ILE A 243 18.85 -17.58 -2.13
CA ILE A 243 17.96 -18.00 -3.23
C ILE A 243 17.34 -16.79 -3.92
N LYS A 244 16.81 -15.82 -3.14
CA LYS A 244 16.29 -14.57 -3.70
C LYS A 244 17.32 -13.83 -4.52
N LYS A 245 18.55 -13.73 -4.02
CA LYS A 245 19.63 -13.03 -4.72
C LYS A 245 19.96 -13.70 -6.05
N GLU A 246 20.07 -15.02 -6.09
CA GLU A 246 20.29 -15.80 -7.32
C GLU A 246 19.16 -15.58 -8.33
N VAL A 247 17.91 -15.66 -7.88
CA VAL A 247 16.71 -15.40 -8.70
C VAL A 247 16.71 -13.98 -9.28
N ASP A 248 16.96 -12.97 -8.44
CA ASP A 248 16.97 -11.57 -8.87
C ASP A 248 18.10 -11.28 -9.88
N GLN A 249 19.23 -11.98 -9.79
CA GLN A 249 20.35 -11.86 -10.73
C GLN A 249 20.10 -12.56 -12.07
N ALA A 250 19.40 -13.70 -12.06
CA ALA A 250 19.10 -14.47 -13.28
C ALA A 250 17.95 -13.85 -14.10
N ARG A 251 16.96 -13.26 -13.42
CA ARG A 251 15.70 -12.76 -14.00
C ARG A 251 15.81 -11.80 -15.20
N PRO A 252 16.82 -10.91 -15.31
CA PRO A 252 16.96 -10.08 -16.51
C PRO A 252 17.30 -10.87 -17.78
N TYR A 253 17.75 -12.13 -17.63
CA TYR A 253 18.35 -12.91 -18.71
C TYR A 253 17.67 -14.26 -18.97
N LYS A 254 16.99 -14.81 -17.96
CA LYS A 254 16.34 -16.13 -18.01
C LYS A 254 15.01 -16.07 -17.27
N ASP A 255 14.11 -16.98 -17.62
CA ASP A 255 12.81 -17.16 -16.95
C ASP A 255 12.87 -18.18 -15.80
N GLU A 256 13.92 -19.01 -15.76
CA GLU A 256 14.14 -20.07 -14.77
C GLU A 256 15.64 -20.16 -14.40
N LEU A 257 15.95 -20.67 -13.19
CA LEU A 257 17.33 -21.01 -12.82
C LEU A 257 17.78 -22.30 -13.51
N ASP A 258 19.11 -22.48 -13.67
CA ASP A 258 19.65 -23.71 -14.23
C ASP A 258 19.34 -24.90 -13.31
N PRO A 259 18.96 -26.08 -13.84
CA PRO A 259 18.54 -27.23 -13.02
C PRO A 259 19.55 -27.64 -11.95
N ASP A 260 20.84 -27.65 -12.28
CA ASP A 260 21.92 -27.97 -11.33
C ASP A 260 21.94 -26.98 -10.14
N LYS A 261 21.61 -25.71 -10.40
CA LYS A 261 21.54 -24.68 -9.36
C LYS A 261 20.30 -24.85 -8.50
N ILE A 262 19.18 -25.25 -9.10
CA ILE A 262 17.95 -25.58 -8.36
C ILE A 262 18.24 -26.75 -7.40
N ASP A 263 18.85 -27.83 -7.89
CA ASP A 263 19.20 -29.00 -7.08
C ASP A 263 20.16 -28.65 -5.92
N GLU A 264 21.14 -27.78 -6.16
CA GLU A 264 22.06 -27.26 -5.12
C GLU A 264 21.29 -26.52 -4.01
N LEU A 265 20.40 -25.60 -4.40
CA LEU A 265 19.63 -24.77 -3.47
C LEU A 265 18.60 -25.60 -2.69
N GLU A 266 17.89 -26.51 -3.37
CA GLU A 266 16.95 -27.45 -2.73
C GLU A 266 17.67 -28.39 -1.77
N GLY A 267 18.86 -28.89 -2.13
CA GLY A 267 19.67 -29.73 -1.25
C GLY A 267 20.13 -29.02 0.02
N ARG A 268 20.57 -27.76 -0.09
CA ARG A 268 20.92 -26.93 1.09
C ARG A 268 19.70 -26.70 1.97
N PHE A 269 18.57 -26.36 1.35
CA PHE A 269 17.30 -26.14 2.06
C PHE A 269 16.87 -27.39 2.84
N ASP A 270 16.81 -28.56 2.18
CA ASP A 270 16.39 -29.81 2.80
C ASP A 270 17.30 -30.23 3.97
N LYS A 271 18.60 -29.98 3.85
CA LYS A 271 19.56 -30.22 4.93
C LYS A 271 19.22 -29.40 6.18
N ILE A 272 18.97 -28.10 6.02
CA ILE A 272 18.64 -27.22 7.16
C ILE A 272 17.30 -27.61 7.79
N VAL A 273 16.31 -28.02 6.97
CA VAL A 273 15.03 -28.54 7.48
C VAL A 273 15.25 -29.81 8.31
N ALA A 274 16.11 -30.72 7.86
CA ALA A 274 16.42 -31.95 8.59
C ALA A 274 17.08 -31.66 9.95
N GLU A 275 18.05 -30.74 10.00
CA GLU A 275 18.68 -30.28 11.25
C GLU A 275 17.66 -29.68 12.22
N GLY A 276 16.75 -28.83 11.70
CA GLY A 276 15.67 -28.26 12.49
C GLY A 276 14.75 -29.33 13.09
N LEU A 277 14.40 -30.37 12.32
CA LEU A 277 13.54 -31.47 12.77
C LEU A 277 14.22 -32.37 13.80
N GLU A 278 15.52 -32.61 13.67
CA GLU A 278 16.31 -33.39 14.63
C GLU A 278 16.35 -32.68 15.99
N LEU A 279 16.54 -31.36 16.01
CA LEU A 279 16.46 -30.54 17.22
C LEU A 279 15.05 -30.43 17.80
N ASN A 280 14.02 -30.64 16.98
CA ASN A 280 12.62 -30.43 17.33
C ASN A 280 11.74 -31.67 17.02
N PRO A 281 12.01 -32.83 17.66
CA PRO A 281 11.29 -34.05 17.34
C PRO A 281 9.78 -33.90 17.65
N PRO A 282 8.91 -34.50 16.81
CA PRO A 282 7.47 -34.44 17.02
C PRO A 282 7.09 -35.06 18.37
N PRO A 283 6.10 -34.50 19.10
CA PRO A 283 5.70 -35.05 20.38
C PRO A 283 5.15 -36.46 20.21
N GLN A 284 5.65 -37.42 21.00
CA GLN A 284 5.06 -38.74 21.11
C GLN A 284 3.63 -38.58 21.66
N LYS A 285 2.62 -38.97 20.87
CA LYS A 285 1.23 -38.99 21.34
C LYS A 285 1.07 -40.14 22.33
N GLU A 286 1.12 -39.85 23.64
CA GLU A 286 0.62 -40.78 24.64
C GLU A 286 -0.92 -40.90 24.51
N PRO A 287 -1.48 -42.12 24.40
CA PRO A 287 -2.93 -42.30 24.35
C PRO A 287 -3.57 -41.73 25.63
N GLY A 288 -4.48 -40.76 25.48
CA GLY A 288 -5.34 -40.28 26.58
C GLY A 288 -4.92 -38.97 27.27
N LYS A 289 -3.78 -38.36 26.95
CA LYS A 289 -3.42 -37.03 27.46
C LYS A 289 -3.63 -35.95 26.41
N ARG A 290 -4.36 -34.89 26.75
CA ARG A 290 -4.50 -33.69 25.92
C ARG A 290 -3.12 -33.02 25.86
N GLY A 291 -2.46 -33.10 24.70
CA GLY A 291 -1.15 -32.49 24.48
C GLY A 291 -1.17 -30.97 24.77
N GLN A 292 -0.04 -30.45 25.25
CA GLN A 292 0.13 -29.03 25.52
C GLN A 292 -0.06 -28.24 24.21
N ARG A 293 -0.89 -27.19 24.22
CA ARG A 293 -1.01 -26.29 23.07
C ARG A 293 0.27 -25.47 22.97
N LEU A 294 1.16 -25.87 22.06
CA LEU A 294 2.32 -25.07 21.69
C LEU A 294 1.85 -23.87 20.84
N ASN A 295 2.55 -22.74 20.97
CA ASN A 295 2.34 -21.59 20.10
C ASN A 295 2.63 -21.99 18.64
N ASN A 296 1.89 -21.44 17.67
CA ASN A 296 2.12 -21.73 16.25
C ASN A 296 3.54 -21.36 15.79
N LEU A 297 4.16 -20.39 16.47
CA LEU A 297 5.56 -19.96 16.28
C LEU A 297 6.60 -20.87 16.98
N HIS A 298 6.16 -21.94 17.64
CA HIS A 298 7.07 -22.90 18.21
C HIS A 298 7.79 -23.65 17.07
N PRO A 299 9.13 -23.83 17.13
CA PRO A 299 9.93 -24.45 16.06
C PRO A 299 9.33 -25.74 15.49
N LYS A 300 8.87 -26.64 16.37
CA LYS A 300 8.12 -27.86 16.01
C LYS A 300 6.94 -27.65 15.08
N ILE A 301 6.06 -26.69 15.40
CA ILE A 301 4.83 -26.45 14.62
C ILE A 301 5.21 -25.84 13.27
N PHE A 302 6.15 -24.90 13.26
CA PHE A 302 6.69 -24.30 12.05
C PHE A 302 7.23 -25.37 11.08
N LEU A 303 8.10 -26.26 11.56
CA LEU A 303 8.72 -27.33 10.77
C LEU A 303 7.72 -28.37 10.26
N THR A 304 6.75 -28.80 11.08
CA THR A 304 5.69 -29.70 10.61
C THR A 304 4.81 -29.07 9.55
N GLY A 305 4.54 -27.76 9.65
CA GLY A 305 3.88 -27.01 8.59
C GLY A 305 4.70 -26.97 7.31
N TYR A 306 6.02 -26.80 7.43
CA TYR A 306 6.98 -26.80 6.32
C TYR A 306 7.03 -28.16 5.59
N GLN A 307 7.01 -29.30 6.28
CA GLN A 307 7.11 -30.61 5.59
C GLN A 307 5.87 -30.96 4.75
N ASP A 308 4.66 -30.68 5.26
CA ASP A 308 3.42 -31.13 4.63
C ASP A 308 3.00 -30.29 3.41
N THR A 309 3.45 -29.03 3.34
CA THR A 309 3.07 -28.10 2.26
C THR A 309 4.27 -27.65 1.42
N ASN A 310 5.40 -27.32 2.02
CA ASN A 310 6.43 -26.56 1.30
C ASN A 310 7.10 -27.35 0.16
N ARG A 311 7.28 -28.67 0.24
CA ARG A 311 7.94 -29.43 -0.84
C ARG A 311 7.20 -29.38 -2.19
N LYS A 312 5.86 -29.24 -2.18
CA LYS A 312 5.06 -29.07 -3.43
C LYS A 312 5.06 -27.63 -3.94
N TYR A 313 5.28 -26.65 -3.07
CA TYR A 313 5.15 -25.22 -3.38
C TYR A 313 6.50 -24.52 -3.56
N TRP A 314 7.60 -25.12 -3.07
CA TRP A 314 8.98 -24.67 -3.22
C TRP A 314 9.46 -24.68 -4.67
N HIS A 315 9.04 -25.70 -5.43
CA HIS A 315 9.34 -25.83 -6.85
C HIS A 315 8.85 -24.62 -7.68
N LEU A 316 7.91 -23.81 -7.20
CA LEU A 316 7.49 -22.59 -7.90
C LEU A 316 8.38 -21.37 -7.62
N CYS A 317 9.05 -21.30 -6.47
CA CYS A 317 9.94 -20.19 -6.13
C CYS A 317 11.30 -20.32 -6.82
N THR A 318 11.77 -21.55 -7.05
CA THR A 318 13.03 -21.85 -7.74
C THR A 318 12.87 -21.96 -9.26
N THR A 319 11.74 -22.50 -9.74
CA THR A 319 11.55 -22.75 -11.18
C THR A 319 10.95 -21.56 -11.94
N LEU A 320 9.97 -20.82 -11.40
CA LEU A 320 9.25 -19.79 -12.18
C LEU A 320 9.78 -18.35 -12.06
N LEU A 321 10.90 -18.13 -11.33
CA LEU A 321 11.40 -16.79 -10.93
C LEU A 321 10.27 -15.85 -10.45
N CYS A 322 9.20 -16.42 -9.89
CA CYS A 322 8.10 -15.66 -9.32
C CYS A 322 8.70 -14.75 -8.25
N ARG A 323 8.32 -13.46 -8.26
CA ARG A 323 8.87 -12.47 -7.32
C ARG A 323 8.91 -13.08 -5.93
N LEU A 324 10.12 -13.37 -5.44
CA LEU A 324 10.38 -13.57 -4.03
C LEU A 324 10.19 -12.19 -3.40
N THR A 325 8.92 -11.82 -3.19
CA THR A 325 8.56 -10.55 -2.60
C THR A 325 8.86 -10.66 -1.10
N ILE A 326 10.12 -10.39 -0.76
CA ILE A 326 10.54 -10.00 0.60
C ILE A 326 10.27 -8.49 0.74
N THR A 327 9.07 -8.05 0.38
CA THR A 327 8.60 -6.71 0.68
C THR A 327 7.80 -6.79 1.95
N ARG A 328 8.22 -6.03 2.96
CA ARG A 328 7.37 -5.73 4.12
C ARG A 328 6.04 -5.17 3.60
N LEU A 329 4.95 -5.87 3.87
CA LEU A 329 3.60 -5.27 3.86
C LEU A 329 3.43 -4.26 5.02
N ASN A 330 4.43 -4.12 5.90
CA ASN A 330 4.43 -3.24 7.07
C ASN A 330 4.59 -1.74 6.75
N GLY A 331 4.25 -1.28 5.54
CA GLY A 331 4.42 0.12 5.13
C GLY A 331 3.15 0.98 5.19
N MET A 332 1.96 0.41 5.36
CA MET A 332 0.68 1.15 5.27
C MET A 332 -0.26 0.95 6.47
N TYR A 333 0.24 0.39 7.57
CA TYR A 333 -0.53 0.26 8.82
C TYR A 333 0.28 0.82 9.99
N ALA A 334 0.19 2.14 10.17
CA ALA A 334 0.43 2.82 11.43
C ALA A 334 -0.49 4.03 11.49
#